data_AF-A0A9Q2PRC9-F1
#
_entry.id   AF-A0A9Q2PRC9-F1
#
_cell.length_a   1.000
_cell.length_b   1.000
_cell.length_c   1.000
_cell.angle_alpha   90.00
_cell.angle_beta   90.00
_cell.angle_gamma   90.00
#
_symmetry.space_group_name_H-M   'P 1'
#
loop_
_entity.id
_entity.type
_entity.pdbx_description
1 polymer ?
#
loop_
_entity_poly.entity_id
_entity_poly.type
_entity_poly.pdbx_seq_one_letter_code
_entity_poly.pdbx_strand_id
1 'polypeptide(L)'
;MIDWTLTSATIDSPNPERVADGAALDRTAAIHEAAEAARAAVLAADNAEVLPRYTLSIDGDLELILGLGRNALGAIDRDQALTAIDTYERDAHTAPVENAADVAGRGRANLEP
;
A
#
# COMPACT_ATOMS: atom_id res chain seq x y z
N MET A 1 18.71 2.11 -2.34
CA MET A 1 17.93 0.86 -2.29
C MET A 1 16.80 1.15 -1.33
N ILE A 2 15.58 0.80 -1.70
CA ILE A 2 14.37 1.05 -0.92
C ILE A 2 13.94 -0.27 -0.33
N ASP A 3 13.96 -0.36 0.98
CA ASP A 3 13.53 -1.55 1.72
C ASP A 3 12.01 -1.57 1.87
N TRP A 4 11.42 -2.75 1.84
CA TRP A 4 10.00 -2.94 2.11
C TRP A 4 9.78 -4.07 3.09
N THR A 5 8.72 -3.96 3.89
CA THR A 5 8.38 -4.99 4.87
C THR A 5 6.87 -5.13 4.97
N LEU A 6 6.41 -6.37 4.92
CA LEU A 6 5.04 -6.77 5.17
C LEU A 6 4.97 -7.51 6.50
N THR A 7 4.12 -7.02 7.39
CA THR A 7 3.82 -7.68 8.67
C THR A 7 2.36 -8.05 8.77
N SER A 8 2.04 -9.07 9.57
CA SER A 8 0.68 -9.44 9.93
C SER A 8 0.52 -9.37 11.44
N ALA A 9 -0.65 -8.99 11.90
CA ALA A 9 -1.06 -9.15 13.29
C ALA A 9 -2.49 -9.66 13.32
N THR A 10 -2.91 -10.23 14.44
CA THR A 10 -4.32 -10.58 14.66
C THR A 10 -4.86 -9.81 15.85
N ILE A 11 -6.19 -9.79 16.02
CA ILE A 11 -6.80 -9.14 17.18
C ILE A 11 -6.33 -9.80 18.48
N ASP A 12 -6.23 -11.12 18.49
CA ASP A 12 -5.82 -11.92 19.65
C ASP A 12 -4.30 -11.97 19.86
N SER A 13 -3.52 -11.70 18.81
CA SER A 13 -2.06 -11.56 18.89
C SER A 13 -1.65 -10.26 18.17
N PRO A 14 -1.66 -9.12 18.91
CA PRO A 14 -1.38 -7.80 18.34
C PRO A 14 0.10 -7.60 18.00
N ASN A 15 0.96 -8.56 18.36
CA ASN A 15 2.37 -8.51 18.00
C ASN A 15 2.51 -8.76 16.50
N PRO A 16 3.05 -7.79 15.74
CA PRO A 16 3.25 -7.96 14.32
C PRO A 16 4.30 -9.05 14.06
N GLU A 17 3.90 -10.06 13.31
CA GLU A 17 4.77 -11.09 12.76
C GLU A 17 5.23 -10.68 11.36
N ARG A 18 6.47 -11.02 11.01
CA ARG A 18 7.00 -10.71 9.68
C ARG A 18 6.49 -11.74 8.68
N VAL A 19 5.83 -11.26 7.63
CA VAL A 19 5.28 -12.12 6.57
C VAL A 19 6.26 -12.19 5.41
N ALA A 20 6.77 -11.03 4.99
CA ALA A 20 7.73 -10.91 3.91
C ALA A 20 8.51 -9.61 4.04
N ASP A 21 9.70 -9.57 3.46
CA ASP A 21 10.51 -8.38 3.28
C ASP A 21 11.35 -8.50 2.01
N GLY A 22 11.81 -7.36 1.53
CA GLY A 22 12.63 -7.27 0.34
C GLY A 22 13.21 -5.87 0.18
N ALA A 23 14.00 -5.71 -0.87
CA ALA A 23 14.68 -4.46 -1.16
C ALA A 23 14.79 -4.26 -2.66
N ALA A 24 14.38 -3.10 -3.15
CA ALA A 24 14.36 -2.77 -4.57
C ALA A 24 15.23 -1.55 -4.89
N LEU A 25 15.55 -1.38 -6.17
CA LEU A 25 16.42 -0.28 -6.62
C LEU A 25 15.73 1.08 -6.53
N ASP A 26 14.42 1.12 -6.71
CA ASP A 26 13.58 2.32 -6.70
C ASP A 26 12.24 2.06 -6.03
N ARG A 27 11.52 3.15 -5.71
CA ARG A 27 10.26 3.10 -4.96
C ARG A 27 9.15 2.39 -5.74
N THR A 28 9.10 2.54 -7.06
CA THR A 28 8.07 1.87 -7.89
C THR A 28 8.25 0.36 -7.84
N ALA A 29 9.49 -0.11 -8.00
CA ALA A 29 9.81 -1.53 -7.85
C ALA A 29 9.50 -2.06 -6.44
N ALA A 30 9.88 -1.31 -5.39
CA ALA A 30 9.59 -1.68 -4.00
C ALA A 30 8.09 -1.82 -3.76
N ILE A 31 7.27 -0.90 -4.29
CA ILE A 31 5.82 -0.92 -4.15
C ILE A 31 5.21 -2.10 -4.90
N HIS A 32 5.70 -2.41 -6.11
CA HIS A 32 5.21 -3.55 -6.88
C HIS A 32 5.50 -4.88 -6.17
N GLU A 33 6.75 -5.12 -5.76
CA GLU A 33 7.14 -6.33 -5.03
C GLU A 33 6.37 -6.48 -3.71
N ALA A 34 6.24 -5.38 -2.97
CA ALA A 34 5.47 -5.33 -1.74
C ALA A 34 3.98 -5.65 -1.96
N ALA A 35 3.38 -5.12 -3.01
CA ALA A 35 1.99 -5.39 -3.38
C ALA A 35 1.79 -6.85 -3.79
N GLU A 36 2.71 -7.44 -4.56
CA GLU A 36 2.71 -8.88 -4.86
C GLU A 36 2.79 -9.74 -3.60
N ALA A 37 3.68 -9.41 -2.66
CA ALA A 37 3.79 -10.10 -1.39
C ALA A 37 2.49 -9.98 -0.56
N ALA A 38 1.87 -8.79 -0.54
CA ALA A 38 0.59 -8.57 0.13
C ALA A 38 -0.53 -9.41 -0.50
N ARG A 39 -0.61 -9.48 -1.84
CA ARG A 39 -1.58 -10.33 -2.56
C ARG A 39 -1.41 -11.80 -2.19
N ALA A 40 -0.17 -12.29 -2.20
CA ALA A 40 0.13 -13.67 -1.83
C ALA A 40 -0.29 -13.96 -0.38
N ALA A 41 -0.03 -13.04 0.55
CA ALA A 41 -0.43 -13.18 1.95
C ALA A 41 -1.97 -13.19 2.14
N VAL A 42 -2.69 -12.32 1.42
CA VAL A 42 -4.17 -12.30 1.44
C VAL A 42 -4.75 -13.59 0.89
N LEU A 43 -4.18 -14.13 -0.19
CA LEU A 43 -4.61 -15.40 -0.78
C LEU A 43 -4.28 -16.60 0.12
N ALA A 44 -3.15 -16.55 0.84
CA ALA A 44 -2.73 -17.58 1.79
C ALA A 44 -3.46 -17.50 3.14
N ALA A 45 -4.18 -16.42 3.43
CA ALA A 45 -4.96 -16.28 4.64
C ALA A 45 -6.05 -17.37 4.67
N ASP A 46 -5.89 -18.33 5.59
CA ASP A 46 -6.90 -19.37 5.85
C ASP A 46 -8.17 -18.75 6.44
N ASN A 47 -9.30 -19.46 6.40
CA ASN A 47 -10.56 -19.03 7.05
C ASN A 47 -10.47 -19.17 8.58
N ALA A 48 -9.41 -18.61 9.16
CA ALA A 48 -9.14 -18.64 10.58
C ALA A 48 -10.27 -17.95 11.35
N GLU A 49 -10.52 -18.46 12.55
CA GLU A 49 -11.42 -17.84 13.53
C GLU A 49 -11.02 -16.38 13.82
N VAL A 50 -9.75 -16.06 13.60
CA VAL A 50 -9.16 -14.74 13.80
C VAL A 50 -8.74 -14.11 12.48
N LEU A 51 -9.15 -12.87 12.26
CA LEU A 51 -8.89 -12.12 11.04
C LEU A 51 -7.51 -11.44 11.09
N PRO A 52 -6.63 -11.66 10.10
CA PRO A 52 -5.34 -10.99 10.06
C PRO A 52 -5.48 -9.54 9.58
N ARG A 53 -4.65 -8.69 10.14
CA ARG A 53 -4.37 -7.33 9.68
C ARG A 53 -2.96 -7.31 9.12
N TYR A 54 -2.82 -6.99 7.83
CA TYR A 54 -1.53 -6.77 7.20
C TYR A 54 -1.12 -5.31 7.27
N THR A 55 0.18 -5.06 7.43
CA THR A 55 0.75 -3.73 7.49
C THR A 55 2.00 -3.71 6.61
N LEU A 56 1.99 -2.82 5.63
CA LEU A 56 3.07 -2.64 4.67
C LEU A 56 3.81 -1.34 4.95
N SER A 57 5.14 -1.45 5.00
CA SER A 57 6.04 -0.33 5.15
C SER A 57 7.07 -0.29 4.02
N ILE A 58 7.38 0.91 3.54
CA ILE A 58 8.40 1.19 2.52
C ILE A 58 9.37 2.21 3.11
N ASP A 59 10.67 1.91 3.13
CA ASP A 59 11.72 2.74 3.75
C ASP A 59 11.47 3.06 5.25
N GLY A 60 10.69 2.20 5.92
CA GLY A 60 10.26 2.42 7.31
C GLY A 60 9.02 3.30 7.48
N ASP A 61 8.54 3.93 6.40
CA ASP A 61 7.26 4.64 6.39
C ASP A 61 6.09 3.66 6.26
N LEU A 62 5.02 3.92 7.00
CA LEU A 62 3.79 3.15 6.93
C LEU A 62 2.97 3.59 5.72
N GLU A 63 2.83 2.72 4.72
CA GLU A 63 2.14 3.06 3.48
C GLU A 63 0.72 2.48 3.42
N LEU A 64 0.52 1.25 3.93
CA LEU A 64 -0.77 0.56 3.79
C LEU A 64 -1.09 -0.31 5.01
N ILE A 65 -2.34 -0.23 5.48
CA ILE A 65 -2.91 -1.14 6.47
C ILE A 65 -4.12 -1.83 5.84
N LEU A 66 -4.11 -3.16 5.83
CA LEU A 66 -5.19 -3.99 5.29
C LEU A 66 -5.77 -4.85 6.41
N GLY A 67 -7.01 -4.58 6.81
CA GLY A 67 -7.77 -5.50 7.66
C GLY A 67 -8.57 -6.47 6.79
N LEU A 68 -8.40 -7.77 6.98
CA LEU A 68 -9.30 -8.74 6.35
C LEU A 68 -10.61 -8.78 7.12
N GLY A 69 -11.72 -8.43 6.45
CA GLY A 69 -13.07 -8.54 7.00
C GLY A 69 -13.72 -9.90 6.74
N ARG A 70 -14.94 -10.09 7.25
CA ARG A 70 -15.83 -11.17 6.81
C ARG A 70 -16.92 -10.61 5.92
N ASN A 71 -17.25 -11.34 4.87
CA ASN A 71 -18.40 -11.06 4.02
C ASN A 71 -19.70 -11.50 4.70
N ALA A 72 -20.84 -11.27 4.03
CA ALA A 72 -22.17 -11.63 4.53
C ALA A 72 -22.38 -13.15 4.78
N LEU A 73 -21.51 -14.00 4.21
CA LEU A 73 -21.50 -15.45 4.41
C LEU A 73 -20.54 -15.90 5.54
N GLY A 74 -19.89 -14.95 6.23
CA GLY A 74 -18.94 -15.23 7.30
C GLY A 74 -17.56 -15.69 6.83
N ALA A 75 -17.30 -15.72 5.51
CA ALA A 75 -16.01 -16.04 4.94
C ALA A 75 -15.13 -14.78 4.85
N ILE A 76 -13.81 -14.95 4.82
CA ILE A 76 -12.88 -13.83 4.66
C ILE A 76 -13.13 -13.13 3.31
N ASP A 77 -13.30 -11.81 3.35
CA ASP A 77 -13.45 -10.98 2.17
C ASP A 77 -12.08 -10.65 1.55
N ARG A 78 -11.59 -11.58 0.74
CA ARG A 78 -10.31 -11.45 0.02
C ARG A 78 -10.41 -10.46 -1.13
N ASP A 79 -11.58 -10.38 -1.78
CA ASP A 79 -11.79 -9.56 -2.97
C ASP A 79 -11.65 -8.07 -2.65
N GLN A 80 -12.25 -7.62 -1.53
CA GLN A 80 -12.12 -6.25 -1.07
C GLN A 80 -10.65 -5.91 -0.73
N ALA A 81 -9.93 -6.83 -0.10
CA ALA A 81 -8.53 -6.62 0.25
C ALA A 81 -7.61 -6.58 -0.99
N LEU A 82 -7.84 -7.46 -1.97
CA LEU A 82 -7.10 -7.45 -3.24
C LEU A 82 -7.38 -6.18 -4.04
N THR A 83 -8.62 -5.70 -4.07
CA THR A 83 -8.99 -4.44 -4.71
C THR A 83 -8.29 -3.24 -4.07
N ALA A 84 -8.16 -3.23 -2.73
CA ALA A 84 -7.43 -2.18 -2.02
C ALA A 84 -5.92 -2.20 -2.35
N ILE A 85 -5.31 -3.38 -2.47
CA ILE A 85 -3.90 -3.52 -2.89
C ILE A 85 -3.71 -3.00 -4.31
N ASP A 86 -4.59 -3.38 -5.25
CA ASP A 86 -4.53 -2.94 -6.64
C ASP A 86 -4.67 -1.41 -6.75
N THR A 87 -5.61 -0.84 -6.00
CA THR A 87 -5.82 0.62 -5.94
C THR A 87 -4.57 1.32 -5.41
N TYR A 88 -3.98 0.82 -4.31
CA TYR A 88 -2.75 1.37 -3.75
C TYR A 88 -1.58 1.33 -4.73
N GLU A 89 -1.34 0.18 -5.39
CA GLU A 89 -0.25 0.04 -6.37
C GLU A 89 -0.45 0.99 -7.56
N ARG A 90 -1.69 1.09 -8.07
CA ARG A 90 -2.03 2.01 -9.14
C ARG A 90 -1.85 3.46 -8.73
N ASP A 91 -2.38 3.85 -7.58
CA ASP A 91 -2.32 5.24 -7.08
C ASP A 91 -0.88 5.66 -6.78
N ALA A 92 -0.06 4.76 -6.24
CA ALA A 92 1.37 4.95 -6.03
C ALA A 92 2.13 5.13 -7.36
N HIS A 93 1.71 4.46 -8.43
CA HIS A 93 2.25 4.68 -9.77
C HIS A 93 1.79 6.01 -10.39
N THR A 94 0.65 6.56 -9.93
CA THR A 94 0.08 7.84 -10.40
C THR A 94 0.33 9.03 -9.47
N ALA A 95 1.29 8.97 -8.55
CA ALA A 95 1.75 10.16 -7.83
C ALA A 95 2.05 11.29 -8.85
N PRO A 96 1.54 12.51 -8.61
CA PRO A 96 1.12 13.39 -9.68
C PRO A 96 2.30 13.80 -10.54
N VAL A 97 2.19 13.57 -11.86
CA VAL A 97 2.81 14.49 -12.82
C VAL A 97 2.40 15.88 -12.39
N GLU A 98 3.36 16.66 -11.90
CA GLU A 98 3.18 18.07 -11.58
C GLU A 98 2.33 18.69 -12.70
N ASN A 99 1.25 19.37 -12.32
CA ASN A 99 0.46 20.18 -13.24
C ASN A 99 1.43 21.15 -13.93
N ALA A 100 1.94 20.79 -15.10
CA ALA A 100 2.77 21.62 -15.98
C ALA A 100 1.99 22.82 -16.55
N ALA A 101 0.85 23.16 -15.96
CA ALA A 101 0.05 24.34 -16.26
C ALA A 101 0.33 25.53 -15.30
N ASP A 102 1.06 25.34 -14.18
CA ASP A 102 1.35 26.44 -13.22
C ASP A 102 2.67 27.21 -13.49
N VAL A 103 3.29 27.06 -14.66
CA VAL A 103 4.56 27.76 -14.99
C VAL A 103 4.41 28.85 -16.07
N ALA A 104 3.22 29.06 -16.62
CA ALA A 104 3.01 30.04 -17.71
C ALA A 104 2.15 31.27 -17.35
N GLY A 105 1.91 31.57 -16.07
CA GLY A 105 1.01 32.65 -15.66
C GLY A 105 1.61 33.84 -14.90
N ARG A 106 2.78 33.69 -14.27
CA ARG A 106 3.40 34.76 -13.44
C ARG A 106 4.67 35.30 -14.09
N GLY A 107 4.51 36.24 -15.02
CA GLY A 107 5.66 36.98 -15.54
C GLY A 107 5.28 38.08 -16.52
N ARG A 108 5.33 39.33 -16.04
CA ARG A 108 5.18 40.63 -16.72
C ARG A 108 3.74 41.15 -16.71
N ALA A 109 3.41 42.31 -16.14
CA ALA A 109 4.22 43.49 -15.98
C ALA A 109 3.96 44.18 -14.64
N ASN A 110 5.04 44.38 -13.89
CA ASN A 110 5.19 45.53 -13.03
C ASN A 110 5.80 46.61 -13.93
N LEU A 111 5.13 47.74 -14.12
CA LEU A 111 5.70 49.04 -14.54
C LEU A 111 4.59 50.09 -14.36
N GLU A 112 4.49 50.57 -13.12
CA GLU A 112 4.07 51.94 -12.78
C GLU A 112 5.01 52.96 -13.46
N PRO A 113 4.68 54.25 -13.62
CA PRO A 113 3.72 55.07 -12.85
C PRO A 113 2.45 55.53 -13.57
#